data_AF-A0A537FID8-F1
#
_entry.id   AF-A0A537FID8-F1
#
_cell.length_a   1.000
_cell.length_b   1.000
_cell.length_c   1.000
_cell.angle_alpha   90.00
_cell.angle_beta   90.00
_cell.angle_gamma   90.00
#
_symmetry.space_group_name_H-M   'P 1'
#
loop_
_entity.id
_entity.type
_entity.pdbx_description
1 polymer ?
#
loop_
_entity_poly.entity_id
_entity_poly.type
_entity_poly.pdbx_seq_one_letter_code
_entity_poly.pdbx_strand_id
1 'polypeptide(L)' 'MDIQQRIKDQVTGHRVVLYMKGTPQLPQCGFSQLAIQILD' A
#
# COMPACT_ATOMS: atom_id res chain seq x y z
N MET A 1 -2.48 -12.81 -15.59
CA MET A 1 -1.82 -11.49 -15.57
C MET A 1 -0.51 -11.67 -14.83
N ASP A 2 0.60 -11.29 -15.44
CA ASP A 2 1.92 -11.39 -14.81
C ASP A 2 2.03 -10.47 -13.58
N ILE A 3 2.77 -10.90 -12.55
CA ILE A 3 2.91 -10.17 -11.28
C ILE A 3 3.60 -8.83 -11.53
N GLN A 4 4.62 -8.80 -12.39
CA GLN A 4 5.32 -7.56 -12.71
C GLN A 4 4.41 -6.58 -13.42
N GLN A 5 3.56 -7.07 -14.33
CA GLN A 5 2.57 -6.22 -15.00
C GLN A 5 1.61 -5.58 -14.00
N ARG A 6 1.07 -6.35 -13.04
CA ARG A 6 0.16 -5.82 -12.00
C ARG A 6 0.83 -4.75 -11.14
N ILE A 7 2.08 -4.98 -10.71
CA ILE A 7 2.83 -4.00 -9.90
C ILE A 7 3.10 -2.74 -10.72
N LYS A 8 3.50 -2.89 -11.99
CA LYS A 8 3.72 -1.77 -12.91
C LYS A 8 2.49 -0.89 -13.02
N ASP A 9 1.32 -1.47 -13.27
CA ASP A 9 0.07 -0.73 -13.41
C ASP A 9 -0.31 0.00 -12.11
N GLN A 10 -0.04 -0.60 -10.95
CA GLN A 10 -0.27 0.03 -9.65
C GLN A 10 0.63 1.25 -9.44
N VAL A 11 1.94 1.13 -9.67
CA VAL A 11 2.91 2.22 -9.40
C VAL A 11 2.87 3.33 -10.44
N THR A 12 2.42 3.07 -11.68
CA THR A 12 2.27 4.12 -12.70
C THR A 12 0.89 4.76 -12.70
N GLY A 13 -0.14 4.07 -12.20
CA GLY A 13 -1.53 4.55 -12.21
C GLY A 13 -1.91 5.48 -11.06
N HIS A 14 -1.09 5.57 -10.00
CA HIS A 14 -1.38 6.35 -8.80
C HIS A 14 -0.22 7.28 -8.47
N ARG A 15 -0.53 8.50 -8.01
CA ARG A 15 0.51 9.48 -7.61
C ARG A 15 1.31 9.01 -6.40
N VAL A 16 0.67 8.27 -5.50
CA VAL A 16 1.26 7.67 -4.29
C VAL A 16 0.61 6.31 -4.07
N VAL A 17 1.41 5.30 -3.73
CA VAL A 17 0.94 3.96 -3.39
C VAL A 17 1.64 3.50 -2.11
N LEU A 18 0.88 2.97 -1.15
CA LEU A 18 1.41 2.32 0.04
C LEU A 18 1.12 0.81 -0.03
N TYR A 19 2.17 0.00 -0.11
CA TYR A 19 2.07 -1.43 0.15
C TYR A 19 2.21 -1.69 1.65
N MET A 20 1.21 -2.33 2.26
CA MET A 20 1.16 -2.54 3.71
C MET A 20 0.64 -3.93 4.09
N LYS A 21 0.84 -4.31 5.36
CA LYS A 21 0.26 -5.54 5.93
C LYS A 21 -1.10 -5.20 6.56
N GLY A 22 -2.17 -5.80 6.04
CA GLY A 22 -3.55 -5.48 6.43
C GLY A 22 -4.16 -4.39 5.55
N THR A 23 -5.17 -3.69 6.08
CA THR A 23 -5.84 -2.55 5.43
C THR A 23 -5.72 -1.30 6.30
N PRO A 24 -6.03 -0.09 5.80
CA PRO A 24 -6.01 1.12 6.63
C PRO A 24 -6.90 1.03 7.89
N GLN A 25 -8.07 0.38 7.79
CA GLN A 25 -8.99 0.19 8.93
C GLN A 25 -8.52 -0.90 9.91
N LEU A 26 -7.78 -1.89 9.41
CA LEU A 26 -7.31 -3.06 10.19
C LEU A 26 -5.84 -3.36 9.84
N PRO A 27 -4.88 -2.54 10.29
CA PRO A 27 -3.46 -2.78 10.05
C PRO A 27 -2.98 -3.99 10.85
N GLN A 28 -2.12 -4.81 10.24
CA GLN A 28 -1.62 -6.07 10.83
C GLN A 28 -0.14 -6.00 11.25
N CYS A 29 0.45 -4.80 11.22
CA CYS A 29 1.85 -4.56 11.61
C CYS A 29 2.01 -3.14 12.13
N GLY A 30 2.75 -2.95 13.23
CA GLY A 30 2.96 -1.62 13.84
C GLY A 30 3.59 -0.59 12.90
N PHE A 31 4.49 -1.01 12.01
CA PHE A 31 5.06 -0.11 10.98
C PHE A 31 4.01 0.33 9.95
N SER A 32 3.13 -0.59 9.53
CA SER A 32 2.03 -0.27 8.63
C SER A 32 0.99 0.64 9.29
N GLN A 33 0.74 0.48 10.60
CA GLN A 33 -0.13 1.37 11.35
C GLN A 33 0.44 2.79 11.44
N LEU A 34 1.72 2.92 11.78
CA LEU A 34 2.37 4.23 11.84
C LEU A 34 2.36 4.96 10.49
N ALA A 35 2.60 4.24 9.39
CA ALA A 35 2.55 4.82 8.05
C ALA A 35 1.17 5.39 7.70
N ILE A 36 0.08 4.69 8.06
CA ILE A 36 -1.29 5.19 7.85
C ILE A 36 -1.57 6.41 8.73
N GLN A 37 -1.17 6.42 10.00
CA GLN A 37 -1.39 7.57 10.90
C GLN A 37 -0.73 8.87 10.42
N ILE A 38 0.34 8.77 9.62
CA ILE A 38 1.02 9.94 9.04
C ILE A 38 0.32 10.41 7.75
N LEU A 39 -0.38 9.50 7.07
CA LEU A 39 -1.05 9.76 5.79
C LEU A 39 -2.55 10.10 5.93
N ASP A 40 -3.17 9.80 7.06
CA ASP A 40 -4.51 10.27 7.47
C ASP A 40 -4.53 11.80 7.67
#